data_AF-A0A928NA10-F1
#
_entry.id   AF-A0A928NA10-F1
#
_cell.length_a   1.000
_cell.length_b   1.000
_cell.length_c   1.000
_cell.angle_alpha   90.00
_cell.angle_beta   90.00
_cell.angle_gamma   90.00
#
_symmetry.space_group_name_H-M   'P 1'
#
loop_
_entity.id
_entity.type
_entity.pdbx_description
1 polymer ?
#
loop_
_entity_poly.entity_id
_entity_poly.type
_entity_poly.pdbx_seq_one_letter_code
_entity_poly.pdbx_strand_id
1 'polypeptide(L)'
;MLKKGQTKRIWTKEQKLAIIKRYYEEHISAGSLAKEYDADKGMICRWIRSYNQQGEAAFDSKSYRKGNPFSALHTSKSLTENDRLRLQLAKLEIENERLKKGYLVKGVGANKVFVTLKDANMK
;
A
#
# COMPACT_ATOMS: atom_id res chain seq x y z
N MET A 1 23.61 2.17 -10.32
CA MET A 1 22.37 2.76 -10.89
C MET A 1 22.14 2.16 -12.27
N LEU A 2 20.90 1.80 -12.64
CA LEU A 2 20.63 1.26 -13.98
C LEU A 2 20.92 2.32 -15.05
N LYS A 3 21.53 1.92 -16.16
CA LYS A 3 21.80 2.83 -17.30
C LYS A 3 20.50 3.13 -18.05
N LYS A 4 20.40 4.32 -18.65
CA LYS A 4 19.24 4.76 -19.45
C LYS A 4 18.97 3.72 -20.55
N GLY A 5 17.78 3.11 -20.56
CA GLY A 5 17.37 2.08 -21.52
C GLY A 5 17.35 0.63 -20.98
N GLN A 6 17.87 0.36 -19.77
CA GLN A 6 17.76 -0.98 -19.17
C GLN A 6 16.37 -1.21 -18.58
N THR A 7 15.70 -2.27 -19.05
CA THR A 7 14.43 -2.73 -18.47
C THR A 7 14.70 -3.43 -17.14
N LYS A 8 13.89 -3.12 -16.12
CA LYS A 8 13.97 -3.81 -14.83
C LYS A 8 13.46 -5.24 -15.01
N ARG A 9 14.22 -6.22 -14.53
CA ARG A 9 13.77 -7.61 -14.46
C ARG A 9 12.48 -7.70 -13.64
N ILE A 10 11.45 -8.31 -14.23
CA ILE A 10 10.18 -8.57 -13.58
C ILE A 10 10.20 -9.99 -13.05
N TRP A 11 9.83 -10.16 -11.78
CA TRP A 11 9.77 -11.46 -11.09
C TRP A 11 8.31 -11.89 -10.92
N THR A 12 7.95 -13.05 -11.42
CA THR A 12 6.61 -13.61 -11.26
C THR A 12 6.38 -14.12 -9.84
N LYS A 13 5.12 -14.39 -9.47
CA LYS A 13 4.78 -14.94 -8.16
C LYS A 13 5.44 -16.31 -7.97
N GLU A 14 5.36 -17.14 -8.99
CA GLU A 14 5.87 -18.52 -9.00
C GLU A 14 7.38 -18.54 -8.81
N GLN A 15 8.11 -17.64 -9.48
CA GLN A 15 9.56 -17.53 -9.32
C GLN A 15 9.97 -17.14 -7.90
N LYS A 16 9.26 -16.21 -7.26
CA LYS A 16 9.54 -15.80 -5.88
C LYS A 16 9.26 -16.94 -4.91
N LEU A 17 8.15 -17.66 -5.11
CA LEU A 17 7.80 -18.83 -4.30
C LEU A 17 8.82 -19.97 -4.46
N ALA A 18 9.30 -20.22 -5.68
CA ALA A 18 10.35 -21.22 -5.91
C ALA A 18 11.64 -20.89 -5.14
N ILE A 19 12.07 -19.63 -5.15
CA ILE A 19 13.26 -19.19 -4.41
C ILE A 19 13.07 -19.38 -2.89
N ILE A 20 11.88 -19.06 -2.38
CA ILE A 20 11.55 -19.23 -0.95
C ILE A 20 11.48 -20.69 -0.57
N LYS A 21 10.90 -21.54 -1.43
CA LYS A 21 10.84 -22.98 -1.22
C LYS A 21 12.24 -23.56 -1.08
N ARG A 22 13.17 -23.20 -1.99
CA ARG A 22 14.58 -23.62 -1.89
C ARG A 22 15.30 -23.09 -0.66
N TYR A 23 14.97 -21.87 -0.22
CA TYR A 23 15.51 -21.32 1.03
C TYR A 23 15.10 -22.16 2.25
N TYR A 24 13.86 -22.65 2.30
CA TYR A 24 13.33 -23.41 3.44
C TYR A 24 13.59 -24.92 3.36
N GLU A 25 13.48 -25.52 2.18
CA GLU A 25 13.61 -26.97 1.99
C GLU A 25 15.07 -27.40 1.76
N GLU A 26 15.81 -26.65 0.94
CA GLU A 26 17.21 -26.96 0.61
C GLU A 26 18.18 -26.23 1.56
N HIS A 27 17.67 -25.42 2.50
CA HIS A 27 18.43 -24.61 3.46
C HIS A 27 19.53 -23.74 2.80
N ILE A 28 19.33 -23.35 1.54
CA ILE A 28 20.30 -22.55 0.80
C ILE A 28 20.28 -21.12 1.32
N SER A 29 21.47 -20.56 1.58
CA SER A 29 21.56 -19.17 2.04
C SER A 29 21.00 -18.17 1.02
N ALA A 30 20.41 -17.08 1.50
CA ALA A 30 19.94 -16.00 0.64
C ALA A 30 21.05 -15.40 -0.25
N GLY A 31 22.33 -15.50 0.18
CA GLY A 31 23.47 -15.06 -0.62
C GLY A 31 23.79 -16.00 -1.80
N SER A 32 23.61 -17.30 -1.61
CA SER A 32 23.80 -18.29 -2.68
C SER A 32 22.67 -18.19 -3.71
N LEU A 33 21.41 -18.07 -3.25
CA LEU A 33 20.26 -17.86 -4.13
C LEU A 33 20.39 -16.55 -4.92
N ALA A 34 20.93 -15.49 -4.33
CA ALA A 34 21.17 -14.22 -5.01
C ALA A 34 22.12 -14.38 -6.21
N LYS A 35 23.17 -15.18 -6.06
CA LYS A 35 24.13 -15.47 -7.13
C LYS A 35 23.53 -16.36 -8.21
N GLU A 36 22.87 -17.44 -7.81
CA GLU A 36 22.29 -18.42 -8.74
C GLU A 36 21.20 -17.80 -9.61
N TYR A 37 20.34 -16.99 -9.01
CA TYR A 37 19.22 -16.39 -9.71
C TYR A 37 19.54 -15.02 -10.31
N ASP A 38 20.79 -14.53 -10.25
CA ASP A 38 21.19 -13.16 -10.63
C ASP A 38 20.22 -12.11 -10.06
N ALA A 39 20.05 -12.17 -8.74
CA ALA A 39 19.13 -11.35 -7.97
C ALA A 39 19.88 -10.60 -6.88
N ASP A 40 19.35 -9.44 -6.49
CA ASP A 40 19.90 -8.71 -5.36
C ASP A 40 19.64 -9.47 -4.04
N LYS A 41 20.66 -9.61 -3.19
CA LYS A 41 20.54 -10.27 -1.89
C LYS A 41 19.51 -9.58 -1.00
N GLY A 42 19.47 -8.24 -1.01
CA GLY A 42 18.49 -7.47 -0.25
C GLY A 42 17.05 -7.72 -0.70
N MET A 43 16.84 -7.94 -2.00
CA MET A 43 15.56 -8.33 -2.57
C MET A 43 15.10 -9.71 -2.08
N ILE A 44 15.98 -10.73 -2.07
CA ILE A 44 15.65 -12.06 -1.55
C ILE A 44 15.31 -11.99 -0.06
N CYS A 45 16.11 -11.29 0.75
CA CYS A 45 15.81 -11.09 2.18
C CYS A 45 14.45 -10.42 2.40
N ARG A 46 14.05 -9.48 1.53
CA ARG A 46 12.73 -8.85 1.59
C ARG A 46 11.63 -9.86 1.31
N TRP A 47 11.78 -10.71 0.30
CA TRP A 47 10.80 -11.76 0.00
C TRP A 47 10.63 -12.74 1.16
N ILE A 48 11.73 -13.20 1.75
CA ILE A 48 11.69 -14.09 2.93
C ILE A 48 10.92 -13.43 4.08
N ARG A 49 11.21 -12.15 4.39
CA ARG A 49 10.47 -11.41 5.43
C ARG A 49 8.98 -11.27 5.11
N SER A 50 8.64 -10.91 3.87
CA SER A 50 7.24 -10.77 3.46
C SER A 50 6.50 -12.11 3.54
N TYR A 51 7.15 -13.20 3.14
CA TYR A 51 6.60 -14.56 3.27
C TYR A 51 6.37 -14.95 4.73
N ASN A 52 7.28 -14.59 5.64
CA ASN A 52 7.10 -14.88 7.07
C ASN A 52 5.94 -14.12 7.72
N GLN A 53 5.57 -12.95 7.17
CA GLN A 53 4.47 -12.13 7.69
C GLN A 53 3.11 -12.50 7.10
N GLN A 54 3.07 -12.83 5.80
CA GLN A 54 1.81 -12.95 5.04
C GLN A 54 1.70 -14.26 4.24
N GLY A 55 2.66 -15.16 4.38
CA GLY A 55 2.74 -16.39 3.58
C GLY A 55 2.82 -16.11 2.08
N GLU A 56 2.16 -16.95 1.29
CA GLU A 56 2.13 -16.80 -0.18
C GLU A 56 1.40 -15.54 -0.67
N ALA A 57 0.49 -15.00 0.14
CA ALA A 57 -0.27 -13.79 -0.18
C ALA A 57 0.63 -12.55 -0.31
N ALA A 58 1.84 -12.60 0.27
CA ALA A 58 2.89 -11.59 0.11
C ALA A 58 3.23 -11.29 -1.36
N PHE A 59 3.03 -12.27 -2.25
CA PHE A 59 3.42 -12.17 -3.67
C PHE A 59 2.24 -11.96 -4.60
N ASP A 60 1.03 -11.83 -4.09
CA ASP A 60 -0.12 -11.49 -4.90
C ASP A 60 -0.03 -10.04 -5.39
N SER A 61 0.13 -9.90 -6.71
CA SER A 61 0.29 -8.62 -7.41
C SER A 61 -0.87 -7.64 -7.19
N LYS A 62 -2.03 -8.16 -6.77
CA LYS A 62 -3.23 -7.38 -6.42
C LYS A 62 -3.18 -6.76 -5.03
N SER A 63 -2.38 -7.29 -4.10
CA SER A 63 -2.34 -6.83 -2.71
C SER A 63 -1.67 -5.45 -2.57
N TYR A 64 -0.56 -5.23 -3.29
CA TYR A 64 0.26 -4.02 -3.12
C TYR A 64 -0.16 -2.82 -4.00
N ARG A 65 -1.02 -3.04 -5.00
CA ARG A 65 -1.51 -1.96 -5.90
C ARG A 65 -3.00 -1.72 -5.72
N LYS A 66 -3.43 -1.38 -4.50
CA LYS A 66 -4.68 -0.64 -4.34
C LYS A 66 -4.42 0.78 -4.86
N GLY A 67 -4.74 1.02 -6.13
CA GLY A 67 -4.78 2.38 -6.68
C GLY A 67 -5.74 3.26 -5.87
N ASN A 68 -5.68 4.57 -6.08
CA ASN A 68 -6.61 5.49 -5.41
C ASN A 68 -8.06 5.05 -5.70
N PRO A 69 -8.85 4.63 -4.69
CA PRO A 69 -10.24 4.20 -4.91
C PRO A 69 -11.10 5.34 -5.48
N PHE A 70 -10.72 6.59 -5.25
CA PHE A 70 -11.38 7.77 -5.80
C PHE A 70 -10.93 8.13 -7.22
N SER A 71 -9.97 7.41 -7.82
CA SER A 71 -9.50 7.68 -9.19
C SER A 71 -10.63 7.61 -10.22
N ALA A 72 -11.58 6.69 -10.03
CA ALA A 72 -12.73 6.51 -10.90
C ALA A 72 -13.58 7.78 -11.05
N LEU A 73 -13.58 8.69 -10.06
CA LEU A 73 -14.25 10.00 -10.15
C LEU A 73 -13.70 10.90 -11.27
N HIS A 74 -12.47 10.67 -11.71
CA HIS A 74 -11.77 11.49 -12.70
C HIS A 74 -11.37 10.71 -13.96
N THR A 75 -11.18 9.39 -13.86
CA THR A 75 -10.68 8.57 -14.97
C THR A 75 -11.77 7.78 -15.70
N SER A 76 -12.88 7.47 -15.03
CA SER A 76 -13.93 6.63 -15.62
C SER A 76 -14.90 7.46 -16.44
N LYS A 77 -15.17 7.02 -17.68
CA LYS A 77 -16.19 7.61 -18.57
C LYS A 77 -17.56 6.94 -18.44
N SER A 78 -17.63 5.78 -17.80
CA SER A 78 -18.83 4.93 -17.69
C SER A 78 -19.29 4.72 -16.26
N LEU A 79 -18.89 5.60 -15.34
CA LEU A 79 -19.30 5.53 -13.94
C LEU A 79 -20.78 5.90 -13.80
N THR A 80 -21.57 5.04 -13.14
CA THR A 80 -22.98 5.35 -12.86
C THR A 80 -23.08 6.50 -11.87
N GLU A 81 -24.17 7.26 -11.91
CA GLU A 81 -24.38 8.37 -10.99
C GLU A 81 -24.40 7.89 -9.52
N ASN A 82 -25.02 6.74 -9.26
CA ASN A 82 -25.04 6.13 -7.92
C ASN A 82 -23.63 5.80 -7.41
N ASP A 83 -22.77 5.20 -8.24
CA ASP A 83 -21.41 4.86 -7.82
C ASP A 83 -20.53 6.10 -7.66
N ARG A 84 -20.75 7.12 -8.49
CA ARG A 84 -20.10 8.43 -8.35
C ARG A 84 -20.46 9.09 -7.02
N LEU A 85 -21.74 9.10 -6.66
CA LEU A 85 -22.22 9.66 -5.40
C LEU A 85 -21.65 8.90 -4.20
N ARG A 86 -21.64 7.56 -4.24
CA ARG A 86 -21.02 6.73 -3.19
C ARG A 86 -19.54 7.09 -2.97
N LEU A 87 -18.77 7.24 -4.04
CA LEU A 87 -17.36 7.63 -3.96
C LEU A 87 -17.17 9.05 -3.41
N GLN A 88 -18.03 10.00 -3.79
CA GLN A 88 -17.98 11.36 -3.26
C GLN A 88 -18.33 11.42 -1.77
N LEU A 89 -19.36 10.68 -1.35
CA LEU A 89 -19.75 10.56 0.06
C LEU A 89 -18.60 9.99 0.89
N ALA A 90 -17.98 8.88 0.45
CA ALA A 90 -16.83 8.30 1.13
C ALA A 90 -15.64 9.28 1.21
N LYS A 91 -15.39 10.07 0.15
CA LYS A 91 -14.34 11.10 0.15
C LYS A 91 -14.63 12.22 1.15
N LEU A 92 -15.87 12.68 1.23
CA LEU A 92 -16.30 13.71 2.18
C LEU A 92 -16.29 13.22 3.62
N GLU A 93 -16.61 11.95 3.86
CA GLU A 93 -16.59 11.36 5.19
C GLU A 93 -15.17 11.31 5.76
N ILE A 94 -14.20 10.86 4.95
CA ILE A 94 -12.77 10.88 5.32
C ILE A 94 -12.29 12.31 5.59
N GLU A 95 -12.67 13.28 4.75
CA GLU A 95 -12.30 14.69 4.98
C GLU A 95 -12.91 15.23 6.27
N ASN A 96 -14.19 14.94 6.52
CA ASN A 96 -14.86 15.31 7.77
C ASN A 96 -14.17 14.70 8.99
N GLU A 97 -13.77 13.43 8.94
CA GLU A 97 -13.01 12.80 10.02
C GLU A 97 -11.66 13.48 10.22
N ARG A 98 -10.95 13.79 9.13
CA ARG A 98 -9.66 14.50 9.19
C ARG A 98 -9.82 15.87 9.82
N LEU A 99 -10.84 16.62 9.40
CA LEU A 99 -11.17 17.91 9.97
C LEU A 99 -11.52 17.75 11.45
N LYS A 100 -12.44 16.85 11.82
CA LYS A 100 -12.81 16.59 13.23
C LYS A 100 -11.61 16.24 14.13
N LYS A 101 -10.60 15.53 13.62
CA LYS A 101 -9.37 15.25 14.40
C LYS A 101 -8.55 16.51 14.75
N GLY A 102 -8.71 17.61 14.00
CA GLY A 102 -8.03 18.89 14.24
C GLY A 102 -8.79 19.90 15.11
N TYR A 103 -10.02 19.59 15.53
CA TYR A 103 -10.85 20.51 16.32
C TYR A 103 -11.61 19.76 17.43
N LEU A 104 -11.64 20.31 18.63
CA LEU A 104 -12.52 19.86 19.71
C LEU A 104 -13.91 20.47 19.52
N VAL A 105 -14.96 19.70 19.79
CA VAL A 105 -16.34 20.20 19.80
C VAL A 105 -16.79 20.40 21.24
N LYS A 106 -17.29 21.59 21.56
CA LYS A 106 -17.89 21.92 22.86
C LYS A 106 -19.36 22.30 22.68
N GLY A 107 -20.23 21.87 23.60
CA GLY A 107 -21.66 22.17 23.58
C GLY A 107 -22.49 21.36 22.56
N VAL A 108 -23.82 21.50 22.63
CA VAL A 108 -24.81 20.85 21.76
C VAL A 108 -25.86 21.86 21.28
N GLY A 109 -26.61 21.53 20.22
CA GLY A 109 -27.67 22.38 19.69
C GLY A 109 -27.17 23.75 19.21
N ALA A 110 -27.89 24.81 19.58
CA ALA A 110 -27.52 26.19 19.27
C ALA A 110 -26.17 26.64 19.88
N ASN A 111 -25.67 25.94 20.90
CA ASN A 111 -24.44 26.28 21.62
C ASN A 111 -23.22 25.46 21.17
N LYS A 112 -23.26 24.86 19.98
CA LYS A 112 -22.16 24.03 19.46
C LYS A 112 -21.01 24.92 18.95
N VAL A 113 -19.82 24.76 19.52
CA VAL A 113 -18.61 25.53 19.17
C VAL A 113 -17.48 24.57 18.77
N PHE A 114 -16.79 24.89 17.67
CA PHE A 114 -15.60 24.17 17.20
C PHE A 114 -14.34 24.93 17.62
N VAL A 115 -13.45 24.26 18.35
CA VAL A 115 -12.21 24.84 18.89
C VAL A 115 -11.02 24.20 18.20
N THR A 116 -10.16 25.00 17.56
CA THR A 116 -9.03 24.52 16.75
C THR A 116 -7.87 24.05 17.64
N LEU A 117 -7.28 22.87 17.38
CA LEU A 117 -6.10 22.35 18.09
C LEU A 117 -4.76 22.85 17.51
N LYS A 118 -4.71 24.08 16.98
CA LYS A 118 -3.57 24.61 16.22
C LYS A 118 -2.25 24.73 17.01
N ASP A 119 -2.27 24.60 18.33
CA ASP A 119 -1.08 24.75 19.18
C ASP A 119 -0.37 23.44 19.53
N ALA A 120 -0.93 22.28 19.16
CA ALA A 120 -0.43 20.99 19.67
C ALA A 120 0.68 20.32 18.83
N ASN A 121 0.99 20.81 17.62
CA ASN A 121 1.88 20.10 16.69
C ASN A 121 3.00 20.96 16.05
N MET A 122 3.31 22.12 16.64
CA MET A 122 4.57 22.83 16.36
C MET A 122 5.62 22.46 17.41
N LYS A 123 6.23 21.29 17.27
CA LYS A 123 7.51 20.93 17.91
C LYS A 123 8.33 20.09 16.94
#